data_AF-Q8A7X5-F1
#
_entry.id   AF-Q8A7X5-F1
#
_cell.length_a   1.000
_cell.length_b   1.000
_cell.length_c   1.000
_cell.angle_alpha   90.00
_cell.angle_beta   90.00
_cell.angle_gamma   90.00
#
_symmetry.space_group_name_H-M   'P 1'
#
loop_
_entity.id
_entity.type
_entity.pdbx_description
1 polymer ?
#
loop_
_entity_poly.entity_id
_entity_poly.type
_entity_poly.pdbx_seq_one_letter_code
_entity_poly.pdbx_strand_id
1 'polypeptide(L)'
;MKQIKNTHYEGERPLFASHGLYLEEVTIHAGESALKECSDIEAVNCRFEGKYPFWHNDGFVVKNCLFTEGARAALWYSRNLKMKDTLVEAPKMFREMDGVELENVQLPNALETLWYCRNVELNNVKIDKGDYLFIHGEDIRIKNFVLNGNYSFQYCKNVEIRHAEIHSKDAFWNTENVTVYDSVLDGEYLGWHSKNLRLVNCKISGTQPLCYAHDLIMENCTMADDADLAFEHSSVKATIKGPVHSVKNPRTGNIVAESFGTIILDENLKAPGNCELKLWDGLTCFD
;
A
#
# COMPACT_ATOMS: atom_id res chain seq x y z
N MET A 1 33.54 -3.60 -8.03
CA MET A 1 33.24 -2.43 -7.19
C MET A 1 34.47 -2.05 -6.37
N LYS A 2 34.68 -0.75 -6.11
CA LYS A 2 35.67 -0.23 -5.17
C LYS A 2 35.11 -0.33 -3.75
N GLN A 3 35.92 -0.83 -2.83
CA GLN A 3 35.50 -1.12 -1.47
C GLN A 3 35.84 0.03 -0.51
N ILE A 4 34.90 0.40 0.35
CA ILE A 4 35.03 1.36 1.45
C ILE A 4 34.47 0.71 2.71
N LYS A 5 35.29 0.58 3.76
CA LYS A 5 34.90 -0.14 4.98
C LYS A 5 35.29 0.57 6.25
N ASN A 6 34.53 0.33 7.32
CA ASN A 6 34.88 0.68 8.71
C ASN A 6 35.27 2.15 8.86
N THR A 7 34.49 3.02 8.24
CA THR A 7 34.77 4.45 8.18
C THR A 7 33.49 5.24 8.34
N HIS A 8 33.62 6.55 8.44
CA HIS A 8 32.51 7.48 8.46
C HIS A 8 32.72 8.60 7.46
N TYR A 9 31.61 9.23 7.07
CA TYR A 9 31.58 10.47 6.32
C TYR A 9 30.58 11.42 6.95
N GLU A 10 30.78 12.71 6.77
CA GLU A 10 29.89 13.76 7.26
C GLU A 10 29.81 14.92 6.24
N GLY A 11 28.86 15.83 6.44
CA GLY A 11 28.74 17.04 5.64
C GLY A 11 28.04 16.84 4.28
N GLU A 12 28.26 17.76 3.35
CA GLU A 12 27.59 17.76 2.05
C GLU A 12 28.34 16.85 1.05
N ARG A 13 27.62 15.91 0.45
CA ARG A 13 28.05 15.17 -0.75
C ARG A 13 29.41 14.42 -0.66
N PRO A 14 29.79 13.77 0.46
CA PRO A 14 31.08 13.09 0.59
C PRO A 14 31.40 12.02 -0.46
N LEU A 15 30.39 11.38 -1.06
CA LEU A 15 30.56 10.33 -2.08
C LEU A 15 29.88 10.68 -3.41
N PHE A 16 29.66 11.97 -3.67
CA PHE A 16 28.96 12.44 -4.88
C PHE A 16 29.57 11.92 -6.19
N ALA A 17 28.70 11.62 -7.15
CA ALA A 17 29.05 11.11 -8.48
C ALA A 17 30.01 9.91 -8.46
N SER A 18 29.92 9.08 -7.41
CA SER A 18 30.68 7.85 -7.31
C SER A 18 29.91 6.69 -7.92
N HIS A 19 30.65 5.76 -8.52
CA HIS A 19 30.08 4.62 -9.22
C HIS A 19 30.78 3.32 -8.80
N GLY A 20 30.02 2.24 -8.70
CA GLY A 20 30.56 0.91 -8.42
C GLY A 20 31.20 0.83 -7.05
N LEU A 21 30.52 1.30 -5.99
CA LEU A 21 31.05 1.25 -4.62
C LEU A 21 30.41 0.13 -3.81
N TYR A 22 31.23 -0.57 -3.01
CA TYR A 22 30.78 -1.44 -1.94
C TYR A 22 31.12 -0.77 -0.60
N LEU A 23 30.11 -0.32 0.12
CA LEU A 23 30.18 0.28 1.45
C LEU A 23 29.84 -0.79 2.49
N GLU A 24 30.74 -1.06 3.43
CA GLU A 24 30.47 -1.98 4.53
C GLU A 24 30.85 -1.36 5.87
N GLU A 25 29.94 -1.43 6.85
CA GLU A 25 30.15 -0.82 8.17
C GLU A 25 30.53 0.67 8.07
N VAL A 26 29.86 1.38 7.15
CA VAL A 26 30.04 2.82 6.94
C VAL A 26 28.92 3.58 7.63
N THR A 27 29.29 4.58 8.43
CA THR A 27 28.33 5.54 8.99
C THR A 27 28.36 6.86 8.22
N ILE A 28 27.23 7.26 7.65
CA ILE A 28 27.04 8.57 7.06
C ILE A 28 26.35 9.46 8.10
N HIS A 29 27.13 10.31 8.75
CA HIS A 29 26.66 11.26 9.76
C HIS A 29 25.79 12.37 9.17
N ALA A 30 25.35 13.28 10.03
CA ALA A 30 24.58 14.45 9.64
C ALA A 30 25.26 15.23 8.50
N GLY A 31 24.42 15.67 7.56
CA GLY A 31 24.84 16.20 6.27
C GLY A 31 23.71 16.08 5.26
N GLU A 32 24.00 16.36 3.99
CA GLU A 32 23.02 16.24 2.91
C GLU A 32 23.61 15.56 1.68
N SER A 33 22.80 14.70 1.03
CA SER A 33 23.07 14.17 -0.31
C SER A 33 24.36 13.35 -0.43
N ALA A 34 24.64 12.46 0.53
CA ALA A 34 25.92 11.76 0.61
C ALA A 34 26.27 10.94 -0.65
N LEU A 35 25.33 10.17 -1.17
CA LEU A 35 25.43 9.39 -2.41
C LEU A 35 24.48 9.99 -3.45
N LYS A 36 24.79 11.20 -3.93
CA LYS A 36 24.00 11.86 -4.98
C LYS A 36 24.64 11.67 -6.36
N GLU A 37 23.81 11.47 -7.40
CA GLU A 37 24.24 11.16 -8.78
C GLU A 37 25.10 9.89 -8.89
N CYS A 38 24.82 8.87 -8.07
CA CYS A 38 25.64 7.66 -7.98
C CYS A 38 24.99 6.48 -8.71
N SER A 39 25.79 5.45 -9.04
CA SER A 39 25.27 4.19 -9.57
C SER A 39 26.05 2.99 -9.07
N ASP A 40 25.43 1.81 -9.13
CA ASP A 40 26.07 0.53 -8.76
C ASP A 40 26.65 0.58 -7.34
N ILE A 41 25.82 1.03 -6.38
CA ILE A 41 26.20 1.16 -4.97
C ILE A 41 25.63 -0.02 -4.18
N GLU A 42 26.48 -0.72 -3.45
CA GLU A 42 26.08 -1.72 -2.47
C GLU A 42 26.42 -1.19 -1.07
N ALA A 43 25.42 -0.96 -0.23
CA ALA A 43 25.58 -0.57 1.16
C ALA A 43 25.15 -1.70 2.08
N VAL A 44 26.09 -2.24 2.86
CA VAL A 44 25.90 -3.40 3.73
C VAL A 44 26.29 -3.03 5.17
N ASN A 45 25.44 -3.31 6.15
CA ASN A 45 25.69 -2.96 7.56
C ASN A 45 26.00 -1.46 7.77
N CYS A 46 25.41 -0.60 6.94
CA CYS A 46 25.64 0.85 7.00
C CYS A 46 24.57 1.56 7.83
N ARG A 47 24.94 2.75 8.31
CA ARG A 47 24.05 3.63 9.07
C ARG A 47 23.98 4.99 8.41
N PHE A 48 22.77 5.50 8.19
CA PHE A 48 22.52 6.80 7.58
C PHE A 48 21.81 7.73 8.58
N GLU A 49 22.40 8.91 8.79
CA GLU A 49 21.94 9.93 9.74
C GLU A 49 21.64 11.29 9.09
N GLY A 50 22.28 11.58 7.95
CA GLY A 50 22.06 12.79 7.16
C GLY A 50 20.91 12.66 6.16
N LYS A 51 20.39 13.79 5.68
CA LYS A 51 19.26 13.84 4.74
C LYS A 51 19.68 13.42 3.33
N TYR A 52 18.70 12.97 2.54
CA TYR A 52 18.89 12.66 1.12
C TYR A 52 20.04 11.67 0.79
N PRO A 53 20.34 10.63 1.60
CA PRO A 53 21.49 9.76 1.36
C PRO A 53 21.61 9.23 -0.06
N PHE A 54 20.52 8.85 -0.73
CA PHE A 54 20.52 8.36 -2.11
C PHE A 54 19.61 9.23 -2.98
N TRP A 55 20.19 10.17 -3.72
CA TRP A 55 19.46 11.12 -4.55
C TRP A 55 19.92 11.01 -6.00
N HIS A 56 19.01 10.81 -6.96
CA HIS A 56 19.35 10.54 -8.37
C HIS A 56 20.30 9.34 -8.54
N ASN A 57 19.93 8.18 -7.98
CA ASN A 57 20.71 6.95 -8.07
C ASN A 57 20.11 5.95 -9.06
N ASP A 58 20.97 5.09 -9.59
CA ASP A 58 20.59 4.00 -10.49
C ASP A 58 21.32 2.71 -10.11
N GLY A 59 20.56 1.67 -9.77
CA GLY A 59 21.11 0.35 -9.46
C GLY A 59 21.84 0.35 -8.12
N PHE A 60 21.12 0.10 -7.03
CA PHE A 60 21.74 0.07 -5.72
C PHE A 60 21.09 -0.92 -4.76
N VAL A 61 21.93 -1.51 -3.92
CA VAL A 61 21.57 -2.51 -2.93
C VAL A 61 21.77 -1.92 -1.54
N VAL A 62 20.79 -2.09 -0.67
CA VAL A 62 20.85 -1.69 0.72
C VAL A 62 20.50 -2.89 1.57
N LYS A 63 21.46 -3.38 2.38
CA LYS A 63 21.29 -4.61 3.14
C LYS A 63 21.73 -4.44 4.58
N ASN A 64 20.92 -4.89 5.53
CA ASN A 64 21.24 -4.85 6.96
C ASN A 64 21.56 -3.42 7.43
N CYS A 65 20.88 -2.42 6.88
CA CYS A 65 21.17 -1.02 7.16
C CYS A 65 20.20 -0.41 8.17
N LEU A 66 20.55 0.78 8.66
CA LEU A 66 19.69 1.62 9.48
C LEU A 66 19.62 3.04 8.90
N PHE A 67 18.41 3.48 8.58
CA PHE A 67 18.12 4.89 8.31
C PHE A 67 17.46 5.46 9.55
N THR A 68 18.18 6.34 10.25
CA THR A 68 17.66 6.97 11.47
C THR A 68 16.61 8.04 11.14
N GLU A 69 15.93 8.56 12.14
CA GLU A 69 14.98 9.68 11.98
C GLU A 69 15.58 10.89 11.24
N GLY A 70 16.88 11.15 11.43
CA GLY A 70 17.62 12.24 10.78
C GLY A 70 17.79 12.05 9.27
N ALA A 71 17.76 10.80 8.79
CA ALA A 71 17.90 10.44 7.38
C ALA A 71 16.63 10.72 6.57
N ARG A 72 15.95 11.82 6.86
CA ARG A 72 14.71 12.25 6.22
C ARG A 72 14.90 12.44 4.71
N ALA A 73 13.86 12.10 3.95
CA ALA A 73 13.78 12.24 2.51
C ALA A 73 14.88 11.42 1.79
N ALA A 74 15.01 10.16 2.17
CA ALA A 74 16.28 9.48 1.98
C ALA A 74 16.61 9.09 0.54
N LEU A 75 15.65 8.46 -0.13
CA LEU A 75 15.81 7.75 -1.41
C LEU A 75 14.83 8.29 -2.44
N TRP A 76 15.20 9.33 -3.19
CA TRP A 76 14.30 10.06 -4.10
C TRP A 76 14.87 10.11 -5.53
N TYR A 77 13.98 10.19 -6.53
CA TYR A 77 14.33 10.33 -7.96
C TYR A 77 15.32 9.27 -8.46
N SER A 78 15.20 8.06 -7.94
CA SER A 78 16.17 6.98 -8.10
C SER A 78 15.49 5.74 -8.64
N ARG A 79 16.26 4.81 -9.21
CA ARG A 79 15.72 3.58 -9.81
C ARG A 79 16.53 2.35 -9.49
N ASN A 80 15.90 1.18 -9.62
CA ASN A 80 16.52 -0.14 -9.43
C ASN A 80 17.10 -0.34 -8.01
N LEU A 81 16.30 -0.06 -6.99
CA LEU A 81 16.65 -0.32 -5.59
C LEU A 81 16.32 -1.77 -5.22
N LYS A 82 17.26 -2.42 -4.52
CA LYS A 82 16.98 -3.63 -3.72
C LYS A 82 17.33 -3.39 -2.26
N MET A 83 16.34 -3.37 -1.39
CA MET A 83 16.52 -3.19 0.06
C MET A 83 16.14 -4.45 0.82
N LYS A 84 17.03 -4.92 1.70
CA LYS A 84 16.81 -6.13 2.48
C LYS A 84 17.21 -5.99 3.94
N ASP A 85 16.44 -6.61 4.84
CA ASP A 85 16.76 -6.75 6.27
C ASP A 85 17.10 -5.40 6.94
N THR A 86 16.35 -4.35 6.59
CA THR A 86 16.69 -2.95 6.90
C THR A 86 15.62 -2.30 7.78
N LEU A 87 16.07 -1.49 8.75
CA LEU A 87 15.20 -0.65 9.58
C LEU A 87 15.24 0.79 9.09
N VAL A 88 14.06 1.38 8.89
CA VAL A 88 13.90 2.73 8.35
C VAL A 88 13.04 3.57 9.30
N GLU A 89 13.69 4.30 10.19
CA GLU A 89 13.04 5.22 11.14
C GLU A 89 12.77 6.61 10.51
N ALA A 90 13.36 6.87 9.34
CA ALA A 90 13.20 8.12 8.61
C ALA A 90 11.75 8.33 8.12
N PRO A 91 11.11 9.48 8.41
CA PRO A 91 9.68 9.70 8.14
C PRO A 91 9.30 9.91 6.68
N LYS A 92 10.29 10.09 5.78
CA LYS A 92 10.04 10.34 4.35
C LYS A 92 10.98 9.49 3.51
N MET A 93 10.44 8.54 2.77
CA MET A 93 11.21 7.47 2.12
C MET A 93 10.62 7.10 0.77
N PHE A 94 11.45 6.92 -0.25
CA PHE A 94 10.99 6.51 -1.59
C PHE A 94 10.01 7.52 -2.21
N ARG A 95 10.52 8.39 -3.07
CA ARG A 95 9.68 9.32 -3.84
C ARG A 95 10.14 9.34 -5.29
N GLU A 96 9.17 9.27 -6.20
CA GLU A 96 9.42 9.28 -7.65
C GLU A 96 10.49 8.24 -8.05
N MET A 97 10.30 7.02 -7.56
CA MET A 97 11.19 5.89 -7.85
C MET A 97 10.59 4.92 -8.86
N ASP A 98 11.47 4.21 -9.56
CA ASP A 98 11.11 3.17 -10.53
C ASP A 98 11.92 1.90 -10.25
N GLY A 99 11.27 0.78 -9.95
CA GLY A 99 11.96 -0.46 -9.58
C GLY A 99 12.41 -0.43 -8.12
N VAL A 100 11.48 -0.63 -7.20
CA VAL A 100 11.74 -0.72 -5.75
C VAL A 100 11.41 -2.12 -5.26
N GLU A 101 12.42 -2.87 -4.83
CA GLU A 101 12.25 -4.18 -4.18
C GLU A 101 12.58 -4.06 -2.69
N LEU A 102 11.61 -4.31 -1.80
CA LEU A 102 11.83 -4.37 -0.34
C LEU A 102 11.54 -5.77 0.20
N GLU A 103 12.51 -6.35 0.92
CA GLU A 103 12.37 -7.65 1.60
C GLU A 103 12.76 -7.55 3.09
N ASN A 104 11.88 -7.96 4.00
CA ASN A 104 12.13 -7.91 5.46
C ASN A 104 12.47 -6.49 5.95
N VAL A 105 11.69 -5.50 5.53
CA VAL A 105 11.90 -4.08 5.87
C VAL A 105 10.86 -3.60 6.87
N GLN A 106 11.29 -2.80 7.84
CA GLN A 106 10.41 -2.18 8.83
C GLN A 106 10.48 -0.66 8.74
N LEU A 107 9.31 -0.02 8.65
CA LEU A 107 9.14 1.42 8.60
C LEU A 107 8.21 1.89 9.74
N PRO A 108 8.70 2.06 10.98
CA PRO A 108 7.87 2.45 12.13
C PRO A 108 7.34 3.89 12.08
N ASN A 109 7.78 4.69 11.11
CA ASN A 109 7.34 6.07 10.94
C ASN A 109 7.36 6.40 9.44
N ALA A 110 6.25 6.18 8.73
CA ALA A 110 6.23 6.18 7.26
C ALA A 110 5.39 7.30 6.62
N LEU A 111 5.39 8.50 7.22
CA LEU A 111 4.50 9.62 6.86
C LEU A 111 4.45 10.01 5.37
N GLU A 112 5.60 10.13 4.69
CA GLU A 112 5.63 10.48 3.25
C GLU A 112 6.43 9.43 2.49
N THR A 113 5.82 8.26 2.31
CA THR A 113 6.52 7.05 1.87
C THR A 113 5.92 6.45 0.60
N LEU A 114 6.78 6.06 -0.35
CA LEU A 114 6.42 5.41 -1.63
C LEU A 114 5.52 6.26 -2.53
N TRP A 115 5.64 7.59 -2.44
CA TRP A 115 4.84 8.51 -3.27
C TRP A 115 5.34 8.52 -4.71
N TYR A 116 4.43 8.47 -5.68
CA TYR A 116 4.73 8.51 -7.12
C TYR A 116 5.72 7.43 -7.57
N CYS A 117 5.71 6.26 -6.92
CA CYS A 117 6.61 5.15 -7.25
C CYS A 117 5.93 4.17 -8.20
N ARG A 118 6.71 3.57 -9.11
CA ARG A 118 6.23 2.53 -10.02
C ARG A 118 7.14 1.30 -10.03
N ASN A 119 6.61 0.17 -10.48
CA ASN A 119 7.32 -1.13 -10.49
C ASN A 119 7.84 -1.47 -9.09
N VAL A 120 6.92 -1.66 -8.13
CA VAL A 120 7.27 -1.87 -6.73
C VAL A 120 6.93 -3.28 -6.28
N GLU A 121 7.87 -3.95 -5.63
CA GLU A 121 7.68 -5.26 -5.03
C GLU A 121 8.01 -5.24 -3.53
N LEU A 122 7.04 -5.56 -2.69
CA LEU A 122 7.20 -5.64 -1.24
C LEU A 122 6.96 -7.08 -0.75
N ASN A 123 7.89 -7.63 0.03
CA ASN A 123 7.74 -8.92 0.68
C ASN A 123 8.17 -8.88 2.15
N ASN A 124 7.27 -9.28 3.06
CA ASN A 124 7.51 -9.25 4.50
C ASN A 124 7.89 -7.83 4.98
N VAL A 125 6.97 -6.89 4.77
CA VAL A 125 7.18 -5.46 5.10
C VAL A 125 6.15 -5.02 6.13
N LYS A 126 6.61 -4.30 7.16
CA LYS A 126 5.76 -3.72 8.20
C LYS A 126 5.88 -2.20 8.19
N ILE A 127 4.75 -1.52 8.11
CA ILE A 127 4.65 -0.07 8.02
C ILE A 127 3.73 0.45 9.13
N ASP A 128 4.21 1.44 9.87
CA ASP A 128 3.44 2.17 10.87
C ASP A 128 3.48 3.67 10.57
N LYS A 129 2.41 4.38 10.94
CA LYS A 129 2.20 5.80 10.62
C LYS A 129 2.33 6.08 9.11
N GLY A 130 1.85 5.15 8.29
CA GLY A 130 1.94 5.19 6.82
C GLY A 130 0.80 5.95 6.17
N ASP A 131 0.52 7.16 6.61
CA ASP A 131 -0.53 7.98 5.98
C ASP A 131 -0.15 8.28 4.51
N TYR A 132 -1.12 8.19 3.61
CA TYR A 132 -0.93 8.39 2.16
C TYR A 132 0.14 7.49 1.53
N LEU A 133 0.41 6.32 2.12
CA LEU A 133 1.32 5.35 1.53
C LEU A 133 0.92 5.08 0.08
N PHE A 134 1.88 5.10 -0.84
CA PHE A 134 1.66 4.84 -2.27
C PHE A 134 0.78 5.84 -3.03
N ILE A 135 0.59 7.08 -2.58
CA ILE A 135 -0.18 8.04 -3.39
C ILE A 135 0.38 8.12 -4.84
N HIS A 136 -0.50 7.94 -5.83
CA HIS A 136 -0.16 7.87 -7.25
C HIS A 136 0.88 6.79 -7.63
N GLY A 137 0.86 5.63 -6.97
CA GLY A 137 1.70 4.48 -7.32
C GLY A 137 1.14 3.62 -8.47
N GLU A 138 2.01 2.95 -9.22
CA GLU A 138 1.63 2.10 -10.36
C GLU A 138 2.44 0.80 -10.44
N ASP A 139 1.82 -0.30 -10.87
CA ASP A 139 2.47 -1.61 -11.04
C ASP A 139 3.13 -2.11 -9.75
N ILE A 140 2.29 -2.44 -8.77
CA ILE A 140 2.69 -2.75 -7.40
C ILE A 140 2.33 -4.20 -7.06
N ARG A 141 3.28 -4.95 -6.49
CA ARG A 141 3.07 -6.30 -5.95
C ARG A 141 3.47 -6.35 -4.48
N ILE A 142 2.58 -6.85 -3.63
CA ILE A 142 2.79 -6.90 -2.18
C ILE A 142 2.45 -8.29 -1.65
N LYS A 143 3.32 -8.83 -0.80
CA LYS A 143 3.12 -10.09 -0.09
C LYS A 143 3.57 -10.00 1.36
N ASN A 144 2.82 -10.62 2.29
CA ASN A 144 3.14 -10.67 3.72
C ASN A 144 3.34 -9.25 4.29
N PHE A 145 2.25 -8.50 4.43
CA PHE A 145 2.31 -7.07 4.64
C PHE A 145 1.45 -6.62 5.81
N VAL A 146 1.98 -5.73 6.64
CA VAL A 146 1.22 -5.10 7.73
C VAL A 146 1.32 -3.59 7.59
N LEU A 147 0.17 -2.93 7.60
CA LEU A 147 0.08 -1.47 7.45
C LEU A 147 -0.85 -0.88 8.49
N ASN A 148 -0.33 0.07 9.25
CA ASN A 148 -1.11 1.04 10.01
C ASN A 148 -0.89 2.43 9.40
N GLY A 149 -1.96 3.06 8.94
CA GLY A 149 -1.94 4.40 8.35
C GLY A 149 -3.33 4.80 7.92
N ASN A 150 -3.48 5.91 7.22
CA ASN A 150 -4.73 6.32 6.60
C ASN A 150 -4.49 6.70 5.16
N TYR A 151 -5.55 6.68 4.35
CA TYR A 151 -5.51 7.18 2.98
C TYR A 151 -4.50 6.43 2.08
N SER A 152 -4.32 5.14 2.34
CA SER A 152 -3.34 4.31 1.64
C SER A 152 -3.78 3.96 0.22
N PHE A 153 -2.82 3.81 -0.70
CA PHE A 153 -3.04 3.44 -2.11
C PHE A 153 -3.91 4.42 -2.91
N GLN A 154 -4.02 5.67 -2.46
CA GLN A 154 -4.82 6.66 -3.19
C GLN A 154 -4.33 6.83 -4.63
N TYR A 155 -5.28 6.74 -5.57
CA TYR A 155 -5.02 6.88 -7.00
C TYR A 155 -4.03 5.86 -7.57
N CYS A 156 -3.84 4.72 -6.91
CA CYS A 156 -2.98 3.65 -7.42
C CYS A 156 -3.59 2.92 -8.62
N LYS A 157 -2.71 2.40 -9.47
CA LYS A 157 -3.06 1.56 -10.62
C LYS A 157 -2.30 0.24 -10.64
N ASN A 158 -2.96 -0.83 -11.08
CA ASN A 158 -2.36 -2.15 -11.29
C ASN A 158 -1.66 -2.67 -10.02
N VAL A 159 -2.46 -2.99 -9.00
CA VAL A 159 -1.93 -3.43 -7.69
C VAL A 159 -2.37 -4.86 -7.40
N GLU A 160 -1.43 -5.73 -7.02
CA GLU A 160 -1.71 -7.04 -6.46
C GLU A 160 -1.19 -7.13 -5.02
N ILE A 161 -2.06 -7.51 -4.08
CA ILE A 161 -1.73 -7.66 -2.66
C ILE A 161 -2.14 -9.06 -2.17
N ARG A 162 -1.25 -9.75 -1.46
CA ARG A 162 -1.50 -11.09 -0.90
C ARG A 162 -1.06 -11.18 0.56
N HIS A 163 -1.86 -11.83 1.41
CA HIS A 163 -1.53 -12.06 2.82
C HIS A 163 -1.18 -10.76 3.56
N ALA A 164 -2.13 -9.84 3.61
CA ALA A 164 -1.94 -8.55 4.23
C ALA A 164 -2.91 -8.30 5.40
N GLU A 165 -2.48 -7.46 6.32
CA GLU A 165 -3.31 -6.83 7.36
C GLU A 165 -3.17 -5.32 7.18
N ILE A 166 -4.25 -4.68 6.74
CA ILE A 166 -4.28 -3.25 6.41
C ILE A 166 -5.30 -2.56 7.31
N HIS A 167 -4.80 -1.76 8.25
CA HIS A 167 -5.59 -0.84 9.06
C HIS A 167 -5.47 0.55 8.45
N SER A 168 -6.49 0.96 7.71
CA SER A 168 -6.49 2.26 7.06
C SER A 168 -7.89 2.76 6.72
N LYS A 169 -8.15 3.99 7.17
CA LYS A 169 -9.22 4.81 6.59
C LYS A 169 -8.98 5.01 5.09
N ASP A 170 -10.03 4.94 4.28
CA ASP A 170 -10.04 5.23 2.84
C ASP A 170 -8.94 4.47 2.05
N ALA A 171 -8.58 3.25 2.46
CA ALA A 171 -7.69 2.44 1.65
C ALA A 171 -8.31 2.17 0.27
N PHE A 172 -7.50 2.25 -0.78
CA PHE A 172 -7.92 2.03 -2.17
C PHE A 172 -8.87 3.09 -2.76
N TRP A 173 -8.93 4.30 -2.19
CA TRP A 173 -9.72 5.39 -2.78
C TRP A 173 -9.22 5.76 -4.18
N ASN A 174 -10.16 5.85 -5.15
CA ASN A 174 -9.89 6.15 -6.56
C ASN A 174 -8.83 5.25 -7.22
N THR A 175 -8.73 3.99 -6.79
CA THR A 175 -7.82 3.01 -7.42
C THR A 175 -8.39 2.43 -8.72
N GLU A 176 -7.51 1.92 -9.58
CA GLU A 176 -7.88 1.24 -10.81
C GLU A 176 -7.11 -0.09 -10.96
N ASN A 177 -7.81 -1.19 -11.24
CA ASN A 177 -7.22 -2.52 -11.43
C ASN A 177 -6.43 -3.00 -10.20
N VAL A 178 -7.14 -3.19 -9.09
CA VAL A 178 -6.54 -3.67 -7.83
C VAL A 178 -7.10 -5.03 -7.49
N THR A 179 -6.23 -5.99 -7.16
CA THR A 179 -6.66 -7.29 -6.62
C THR A 179 -5.99 -7.58 -5.28
N VAL A 180 -6.80 -7.92 -4.28
CA VAL A 180 -6.35 -8.26 -2.93
C VAL A 180 -6.78 -9.68 -2.59
N TYR A 181 -5.86 -10.50 -2.09
CA TYR A 181 -6.08 -11.90 -1.72
C TYR A 181 -5.77 -12.15 -0.25
N ASP A 182 -6.57 -13.01 0.39
CA ASP A 182 -6.25 -13.66 1.66
C ASP A 182 -5.83 -12.67 2.75
N SER A 183 -6.59 -11.57 2.90
CA SER A 183 -6.18 -10.40 3.69
C SER A 183 -7.27 -9.89 4.62
N VAL A 184 -6.86 -9.18 5.67
CA VAL A 184 -7.74 -8.42 6.57
C VAL A 184 -7.64 -6.95 6.20
N LEU A 185 -8.80 -6.34 5.94
CA LEU A 185 -8.96 -4.94 5.57
C LEU A 185 -9.86 -4.28 6.61
N ASP A 186 -9.28 -3.40 7.40
CA ASP A 186 -9.92 -2.79 8.55
C ASP A 186 -9.85 -1.26 8.45
N GLY A 187 -10.99 -0.61 8.32
CA GLY A 187 -11.05 0.84 8.28
C GLY A 187 -12.30 1.40 7.60
N GLU A 188 -12.54 2.67 7.86
CA GLU A 188 -13.68 3.40 7.30
C GLU A 188 -13.50 3.63 5.79
N TYR A 189 -14.60 3.64 5.05
CA TYR A 189 -14.66 4.08 3.64
C TYR A 189 -13.74 3.31 2.66
N LEU A 190 -13.47 2.04 2.96
CA LEU A 190 -12.64 1.16 2.13
C LEU A 190 -13.09 1.18 0.66
N GLY A 191 -12.17 1.39 -0.28
CA GLY A 191 -12.40 1.19 -1.71
C GLY A 191 -13.32 2.20 -2.39
N TRP A 192 -13.55 3.36 -1.77
CA TRP A 192 -14.39 4.40 -2.36
C TRP A 192 -13.94 4.79 -3.77
N HIS A 193 -14.89 4.95 -4.70
CA HIS A 193 -14.60 5.35 -6.10
C HIS A 193 -13.60 4.46 -6.86
N SER A 194 -13.31 3.27 -6.36
CA SER A 194 -12.42 2.32 -7.05
C SER A 194 -13.02 1.82 -8.36
N LYS A 195 -12.17 1.41 -9.29
CA LYS A 195 -12.56 0.79 -10.57
C LYS A 195 -11.85 -0.54 -10.71
N ASN A 196 -12.60 -1.61 -10.97
CA ASN A 196 -12.06 -2.97 -11.06
C ASN A 196 -11.25 -3.36 -9.80
N LEU A 197 -11.84 -3.10 -8.62
CA LEU A 197 -11.34 -3.62 -7.35
C LEU A 197 -11.86 -5.04 -7.17
N ARG A 198 -10.95 -6.00 -7.00
CA ARG A 198 -11.27 -7.41 -6.76
C ARG A 198 -10.73 -7.85 -5.41
N LEU A 199 -11.60 -8.37 -4.56
CA LEU A 199 -11.27 -8.89 -3.24
C LEU A 199 -11.54 -10.39 -3.21
N VAL A 200 -10.56 -11.20 -2.80
CA VAL A 200 -10.65 -12.65 -2.79
C VAL A 200 -10.22 -13.18 -1.44
N ASN A 201 -11.08 -13.91 -0.74
CA ASN A 201 -10.80 -14.45 0.59
C ASN A 201 -10.44 -13.37 1.63
N CYS A 202 -11.03 -12.18 1.51
CA CYS A 202 -10.74 -11.07 2.42
C CYS A 202 -11.77 -10.96 3.54
N LYS A 203 -11.33 -10.47 4.71
CA LYS A 203 -12.21 -9.99 5.78
C LYS A 203 -12.26 -8.46 5.74
N ILE A 204 -13.46 -7.89 5.74
CA ILE A 204 -13.69 -6.45 5.67
C ILE A 204 -14.41 -5.97 6.94
N SER A 205 -13.94 -4.91 7.58
CA SER A 205 -14.56 -4.20 8.70
C SER A 205 -14.60 -2.69 8.48
N GLY A 206 -15.38 -1.99 9.30
CA GLY A 206 -15.48 -0.53 9.29
C GLY A 206 -16.64 0.03 8.45
N THR A 207 -17.03 1.26 8.78
CA THR A 207 -18.22 1.92 8.23
C THR A 207 -18.09 2.29 6.75
N GLN A 208 -19.21 2.24 6.04
CA GLN A 208 -19.37 2.66 4.64
C GLN A 208 -18.34 2.03 3.69
N PRO A 209 -18.06 0.72 3.75
CA PRO A 209 -17.10 0.13 2.85
C PRO A 209 -17.69 0.02 1.44
N LEU A 210 -16.82 0.16 0.46
CA LEU A 210 -17.02 -0.21 -0.94
C LEU A 210 -18.11 0.62 -1.64
N CYS A 211 -18.27 1.88 -1.26
CA CYS A 211 -19.19 2.82 -1.91
C CYS A 211 -18.61 3.43 -3.19
N TYR A 212 -19.47 3.77 -4.13
CA TYR A 212 -19.15 4.39 -5.42
C TYR A 212 -18.17 3.58 -6.28
N ALA A 213 -18.00 2.29 -5.99
CA ALA A 213 -17.08 1.41 -6.70
C ALA A 213 -17.67 0.99 -8.06
N HIS A 214 -16.82 0.89 -9.07
CA HIS A 214 -17.18 0.41 -10.39
C HIS A 214 -16.53 -0.93 -10.66
N ASP A 215 -17.33 -1.90 -11.07
CA ASP A 215 -16.90 -3.27 -11.39
C ASP A 215 -16.20 -3.93 -10.21
N LEU A 216 -16.77 -3.74 -9.01
CA LEU A 216 -16.32 -4.37 -7.78
C LEU A 216 -16.61 -5.87 -7.82
N ILE A 217 -15.59 -6.67 -7.56
CA ILE A 217 -15.71 -8.13 -7.44
C ILE A 217 -15.32 -8.55 -6.03
N MET A 218 -16.17 -9.33 -5.37
CA MET A 218 -15.84 -9.98 -4.11
C MET A 218 -16.08 -11.48 -4.22
N GLU A 219 -15.05 -12.27 -3.92
CA GLU A 219 -15.09 -13.72 -4.00
C GLU A 219 -14.71 -14.28 -2.63
N ASN A 220 -15.61 -15.06 -2.03
CA ASN A 220 -15.33 -15.75 -0.77
C ASN A 220 -14.88 -14.80 0.37
N CYS A 221 -15.42 -13.58 0.41
CA CYS A 221 -15.09 -12.60 1.44
C CYS A 221 -16.02 -12.75 2.66
N THR A 222 -15.65 -12.19 3.80
CA THR A 222 -16.50 -12.04 4.98
C THR A 222 -16.58 -10.58 5.39
N MET A 223 -17.70 -10.12 5.93
CA MET A 223 -17.85 -8.77 6.47
C MET A 223 -18.08 -8.85 7.98
N ALA A 224 -17.48 -7.94 8.75
CA ALA A 224 -17.66 -7.83 10.18
C ALA A 224 -18.97 -7.11 10.55
N ASP A 225 -19.39 -7.22 11.81
CA ASP A 225 -20.65 -6.65 12.31
C ASP A 225 -20.69 -5.11 12.24
N ASP A 226 -19.53 -4.46 12.25
CA ASP A 226 -19.37 -3.00 12.14
C ASP A 226 -19.30 -2.51 10.68
N ALA A 227 -19.35 -3.42 9.70
CA ALA A 227 -19.37 -3.09 8.28
C ALA A 227 -20.78 -2.64 7.86
N ASP A 228 -21.11 -1.39 8.19
CA ASP A 228 -22.41 -0.79 7.91
C ASP A 228 -22.44 0.07 6.63
N LEU A 229 -23.64 0.39 6.14
CA LEU A 229 -23.86 1.32 5.01
C LEU A 229 -23.07 0.97 3.74
N ALA A 230 -22.82 -0.33 3.51
CA ALA A 230 -21.94 -0.78 2.43
C ALA A 230 -22.57 -0.65 1.04
N PHE A 231 -21.70 -0.56 0.03
CA PHE A 231 -22.02 -0.66 -1.41
C PHE A 231 -22.77 0.51 -2.06
N GLU A 232 -22.87 1.67 -1.40
CA GLU A 232 -23.64 2.80 -1.91
C GLU A 232 -23.24 3.18 -3.33
N HIS A 233 -24.19 3.09 -4.26
CA HIS A 233 -24.03 3.40 -5.69
C HIS A 233 -22.98 2.58 -6.46
N SER A 234 -22.56 1.44 -5.92
CA SER A 234 -21.55 0.58 -6.56
C SER A 234 -22.16 -0.34 -7.64
N SER A 235 -21.38 -0.64 -8.69
CA SER A 235 -21.61 -1.83 -9.52
C SER A 235 -20.81 -3.00 -8.95
N VAL A 236 -21.50 -4.06 -8.52
CA VAL A 236 -20.90 -5.09 -7.67
C VAL A 236 -21.30 -6.50 -8.07
N LYS A 237 -20.35 -7.41 -8.03
CA LYS A 237 -20.58 -8.86 -8.03
C LYS A 237 -19.90 -9.46 -6.80
N ALA A 238 -20.68 -9.73 -5.77
CA ALA A 238 -20.16 -10.15 -4.48
C ALA A 238 -20.70 -11.51 -4.05
N THR A 239 -19.80 -12.35 -3.54
CA THR A 239 -20.10 -13.60 -2.84
C THR A 239 -19.49 -13.52 -1.45
N ILE A 240 -20.34 -13.31 -0.45
CA ILE A 240 -19.96 -13.03 0.93
C ILE A 240 -20.38 -14.22 1.81
N LYS A 241 -19.41 -14.81 2.52
CA LYS A 241 -19.64 -15.87 3.48
C LYS A 241 -20.06 -15.26 4.81
N GLY A 242 -21.28 -15.59 5.23
CA GLY A 242 -21.87 -15.07 6.46
C GLY A 242 -22.84 -13.91 6.24
N PRO A 243 -23.29 -13.29 7.34
CA PRO A 243 -24.21 -12.16 7.32
C PRO A 243 -23.57 -10.91 6.70
N VAL A 244 -24.38 -10.09 6.03
CA VAL A 244 -24.04 -8.71 5.69
C VAL A 244 -24.86 -7.79 6.59
N HIS A 245 -24.20 -7.01 7.44
CA HIS A 245 -24.86 -6.22 8.47
C HIS A 245 -25.74 -5.11 7.89
N SER A 246 -25.24 -4.35 6.91
CA SER A 246 -26.03 -3.33 6.24
C SER A 246 -25.61 -3.10 4.79
N VAL A 247 -26.61 -2.87 3.94
CA VAL A 247 -26.47 -2.55 2.52
C VAL A 247 -27.23 -1.26 2.25
N LYS A 248 -26.61 -0.32 1.53
CA LYS A 248 -27.24 0.96 1.16
C LYS A 248 -27.16 1.18 -0.33
N ASN A 249 -28.29 1.43 -0.98
CA ASN A 249 -28.41 1.91 -2.37
C ASN A 249 -27.41 1.30 -3.41
N PRO A 250 -27.19 -0.03 -3.47
CA PRO A 250 -26.28 -0.60 -4.47
C PRO A 250 -26.85 -0.39 -5.87
N ARG A 251 -26.02 0.11 -6.80
CA ARG A 251 -26.51 0.61 -8.09
C ARG A 251 -26.90 -0.51 -9.06
N THR A 252 -26.09 -1.56 -9.17
CA THR A 252 -26.34 -2.68 -10.10
C THR A 252 -25.47 -3.90 -9.77
N GLY A 253 -25.83 -5.05 -10.32
CA GLY A 253 -25.10 -6.31 -10.17
C GLY A 253 -25.79 -7.25 -9.19
N ASN A 254 -25.02 -7.99 -8.39
CA ASN A 254 -25.58 -8.91 -7.40
C ASN A 254 -24.68 -9.06 -6.17
N ILE A 255 -25.33 -9.25 -5.02
CA ILE A 255 -24.68 -9.55 -3.74
C ILE A 255 -25.33 -10.83 -3.19
N VAL A 256 -24.52 -11.87 -2.99
CA VAL A 256 -24.93 -13.16 -2.41
C VAL A 256 -24.38 -13.28 -1.00
N ALA A 257 -25.25 -13.51 -0.01
CA ALA A 257 -24.88 -13.62 1.42
C ALA A 257 -25.77 -14.63 2.19
N GLU A 258 -25.42 -14.92 3.46
CA GLU A 258 -26.24 -15.78 4.34
C GLU A 258 -27.52 -15.11 4.80
N SER A 259 -27.41 -13.82 5.12
CA SER A 259 -28.53 -12.97 5.49
C SER A 259 -28.14 -11.52 5.27
N PHE A 260 -29.15 -10.68 5.09
CA PHE A 260 -28.98 -9.23 5.09
C PHE A 260 -29.66 -8.65 6.33
N GLY A 261 -28.93 -7.80 7.06
CA GLY A 261 -29.48 -7.03 8.16
C GLY A 261 -30.26 -5.83 7.64
N THR A 262 -29.72 -4.62 7.83
CA THR A 262 -30.38 -3.38 7.43
C THR A 262 -30.19 -3.12 5.94
N ILE A 263 -31.28 -3.15 5.18
CA ILE A 263 -31.30 -2.76 3.76
C ILE A 263 -31.90 -1.35 3.64
N ILE A 264 -31.13 -0.42 3.07
CA ILE A 264 -31.53 0.98 2.87
C ILE A 264 -31.64 1.23 1.36
N LEU A 265 -32.87 1.32 0.86
CA LEU A 265 -33.19 1.71 -0.51
C LEU A 265 -34.09 2.96 -0.46
N ASP A 266 -33.57 4.09 -0.91
CA ASP A 266 -34.25 5.39 -0.84
C ASP A 266 -34.23 6.14 -2.18
N GLU A 267 -34.80 7.35 -2.22
CA GLU A 267 -34.90 8.17 -3.42
C GLU A 267 -33.54 8.58 -4.04
N ASN A 268 -32.43 8.41 -3.31
CA ASN A 268 -31.09 8.72 -3.81
C ASN A 268 -30.50 7.59 -4.65
N LEU A 269 -31.12 6.40 -4.69
CA LEU A 269 -30.65 5.28 -5.50
C LEU A 269 -30.54 5.66 -6.98
N LYS A 270 -29.30 5.64 -7.48
CA LYS A 270 -28.98 6.00 -8.87
C LYS A 270 -29.38 4.89 -9.84
N ALA A 271 -29.91 5.28 -11.00
CA ALA A 271 -30.19 4.35 -12.09
C ALA A 271 -28.93 3.55 -12.55
N PRO A 272 -29.07 2.26 -12.88
CA PRO A 272 -30.33 1.52 -13.05
C PRO A 272 -31.02 1.09 -11.76
N GLY A 273 -30.33 1.11 -10.60
CA GLY A 273 -30.93 0.76 -9.30
C GLY A 273 -31.44 -0.68 -9.22
N ASN A 274 -30.82 -1.61 -9.94
CA ASN A 274 -31.31 -2.98 -10.13
C ASN A 274 -30.34 -4.04 -9.58
N CYS A 275 -29.61 -3.72 -8.50
CA CYS A 275 -28.75 -4.70 -7.86
C CYS A 275 -29.57 -5.77 -7.15
N GLU A 276 -29.28 -7.04 -7.42
CA GLU A 276 -30.00 -8.17 -6.83
C GLU A 276 -29.35 -8.59 -5.50
N LEU A 277 -30.12 -8.61 -4.41
CA LEU A 277 -29.70 -9.18 -3.13
C LEU A 277 -30.23 -10.62 -3.02
N LYS A 278 -29.32 -11.59 -2.89
CA LYS A 278 -29.64 -13.02 -2.93
C LYS A 278 -29.11 -13.76 -1.70
N LEU A 279 -29.89 -14.72 -1.22
CA LEU A 279 -29.41 -15.67 -0.22
C LEU A 279 -28.68 -16.85 -0.89
N TRP A 280 -27.78 -17.51 -0.16
CA TRP A 280 -27.04 -18.69 -0.67
C TRP A 280 -27.91 -19.84 -1.17
N ASP A 281 -29.15 -19.94 -0.67
CA ASP A 281 -30.08 -21.02 -1.03
C ASP A 281 -30.82 -20.80 -2.35
N GLY A 282 -30.58 -19.67 -3.04
CA GLY A 282 -31.12 -19.37 -4.38
C GLY A 282 -32.64 -19.28 -4.46
N LEU A 283 -33.36 -19.32 -3.34
CA LEU A 283 -34.83 -19.35 -3.26
C LEU A 283 -35.44 -18.00 -2.84
N THR A 284 -34.63 -17.08 -2.31
CA THR A 284 -35.10 -15.78 -1.83
C THR A 284 -34.32 -14.64 -2.50
N CYS A 285 -34.98 -13.94 -3.42
CA CYS A 285 -34.56 -12.62 -3.91
C CYS A 285 -35.39 -11.57 -3.17
N PHE A 286 -34.74 -10.47 -2.78
CA PHE A 286 -35.45 -9.27 -2.31
C PHE A 286 -35.65 -8.36 -3.52
N ASP A 287 -36.89 -8.22 -3.97
CA ASP A 287 -37.32 -7.31 -5.05
C ASP A 287 -37.61 -5.90 -4.51
#